data_AF-A0A950U105-F1
#
_entry.id   AF-A0A950U105-F1
#
_cell.length_a   1.000
_cell.length_b   1.000
_cell.length_c   1.000
_cell.angle_alpha   90.00
_cell.angle_beta   90.00
_cell.angle_gamma   90.00
#
_symmetry.space_group_name_H-M   'P 1'
#
loop_
_entity.id
_entity.type
_entity.pdbx_description
1 polymer ?
#
loop_
_entity_poly.entity_id
_entity_poly.type
_entity_poly.pdbx_seq_one_letter_code
_entity_poly.pdbx_strand_id
1 'polypeptide(L)'
;MDHNPLDKDPIIERRIRERAYHLWEADGRPHGRDLEYWERARELVGIEQSAGSGLLPNPQTHPESARESGIEEAEIQENLGEFPDRFTDQGEVQQTPIARKSPRRRKTLAQ
;
A
#
# COMPACT_ATOMS: atom_id res chain seq x y z
N MET A 1 -14.25 -10.74 11.57
CA MET A 1 -13.89 -9.60 12.44
C MET A 1 -12.69 -8.96 11.78
N ASP A 2 -12.96 -8.04 10.87
CA ASP A 2 -11.95 -7.42 10.02
C ASP A 2 -11.25 -6.34 10.85
N HIS A 3 -10.03 -6.62 11.29
CA HIS A 3 -9.19 -5.61 11.94
C HIS A 3 -8.90 -4.52 10.91
N ASN A 4 -9.32 -3.29 11.20
CA ASN A 4 -9.02 -2.14 10.36
C ASN A 4 -7.49 -2.02 10.26
N PRO A 5 -6.89 -2.11 9.07
CA PRO A 5 -5.43 -2.05 8.91
C PRO A 5 -4.82 -0.71 9.33
N LEU A 6 -5.65 0.30 9.61
CA LEU A 6 -5.23 1.59 10.18
C LEU A 6 -5.32 1.63 11.71
N ASP A 7 -5.89 0.62 12.35
CA ASP A 7 -5.99 0.54 13.80
C ASP A 7 -4.60 0.33 14.40
N LYS A 8 -4.35 0.93 15.57
CA LYS A 8 -3.05 0.84 16.22
C LYS A 8 -2.86 -0.59 16.71
N ASP A 9 -1.81 -1.26 16.22
CA ASP A 9 -1.50 -2.60 16.69
C ASP A 9 -1.20 -2.56 18.21
N PRO A 10 -1.96 -3.30 19.05
CA PRO A 10 -1.79 -3.30 20.49
C PRO A 10 -0.40 -3.77 20.94
N ILE A 11 0.30 -4.55 20.11
CA ILE A 11 1.68 -4.99 20.35
C ILE A 11 2.63 -3.81 20.22
N ILE A 12 2.43 -2.95 19.22
CA ILE A 12 3.24 -1.75 19.00
C ILE A 12 3.02 -0.74 20.12
N GLU A 13 1.77 -0.52 20.54
CA GLU A 13 1.48 0.40 21.65
C GLU A 13 2.07 -0.05 22.99
N ARG A 14 2.13 -1.37 23.23
CA ARG A 14 2.84 -1.93 24.39
C ARG A 14 4.35 -1.65 24.31
N ARG A 15 4.98 -1.87 23.15
CA ARG A 15 6.42 -1.60 22.95
C ARG A 15 6.76 -0.13 23.17
N ILE A 16 5.91 0.78 22.68
CA ILE A 16 6.08 2.23 22.88
C ILE A 16 6.05 2.57 24.38
N ARG A 17 5.11 1.98 25.14
CA ARG A 17 5.02 2.16 26.60
C ARG A 17 6.28 1.74 27.33
N GLU A 18 6.73 0.52 27.08
CA GLU A 18 7.93 -0.05 27.71
C GLU A 18 9.16 0.83 27.37
N ARG A 19 9.30 1.22 26.10
CA ARG A 19 10.41 2.07 25.65
C ARG A 19 10.37 3.47 26.28
N ALA A 20 9.19 4.08 26.39
CA ALA A 20 9.01 5.38 27.05
C ALA A 20 9.39 5.31 28.53
N TYR A 21 8.96 4.26 29.23
CA TYR A 21 9.32 4.03 30.63
C TYR A 21 10.83 3.89 30.82
N HIS A 22 11.51 3.10 29.98
CA HIS A 22 12.96 2.95 30.05
C HIS A 22 13.72 4.27 29.78
N LEU A 23 13.27 5.08 28.81
CA LEU A 23 13.87 6.38 28.55
C LEU A 23 13.67 7.34 29.72
N TRP A 24 12.47 7.37 30.29
CA TRP A 24 12.14 8.21 31.44
C TRP A 24 12.93 7.81 32.69
N GLU A 25 13.08 6.50 32.93
CA GLU A 25 13.89 5.99 34.04
C GLU A 25 15.38 6.30 33.86
N ALA A 26 15.91 6.15 32.64
CA ALA A 26 17.30 6.46 32.31
C ALA A 26 17.65 7.95 32.55
N ASP A 27 16.70 8.85 32.34
CA ASP A 27 16.87 10.30 32.55
C ASP A 27 16.61 10.74 34.00
N GLY A 28 16.37 9.80 34.93
CA GLY A 28 16.18 10.08 36.35
C GLY A 28 14.76 10.48 36.74
N ARG A 29 13.76 10.06 35.96
CA ARG A 29 12.33 10.24 36.24
C ARG A 29 11.87 11.71 36.37
N PRO A 30 12.22 12.59 35.42
CA PRO A 30 11.77 13.98 35.46
C PRO A 30 10.24 14.06 35.39
N HIS A 31 9.64 14.84 36.28
CA HIS A 31 8.18 15.02 36.32
C HIS A 31 7.72 15.99 35.23
N GLY A 32 6.51 15.77 34.69
CA GLY A 32 5.86 16.65 33.72
C GLY A 32 6.43 16.60 32.30
N ARG A 33 7.30 15.63 32.00
CA ARG A 33 7.87 15.39 30.66
C ARG A 33 7.48 14.03 30.08
N ASP A 34 6.53 13.33 30.70
CA ASP A 34 6.07 11.99 30.31
C ASP A 34 5.65 11.91 28.83
N LEU A 35 4.93 12.94 28.33
CA LEU A 35 4.54 13.03 26.93
C LEU A 35 5.74 13.07 25.98
N GLU A 36 6.80 13.80 26.32
CA GLU A 36 8.00 13.90 25.49
C GLU A 36 8.70 12.55 25.36
N TYR A 37 8.81 11.78 26.46
CA TYR A 37 9.37 10.42 26.41
C TYR A 37 8.48 9.45 25.65
N TRP A 38 7.15 9.61 25.75
CA TRP A 38 6.21 8.83 24.96
C TRP A 38 6.37 9.06 23.46
N GLU A 39 6.41 10.32 23.03
CA GLU A 39 6.58 10.68 21.62
C GLU A 39 7.93 10.23 21.08
N ARG A 40 9.00 10.43 21.87
CA ARG A 40 10.34 9.94 21.52
C ARG A 40 10.38 8.41 21.39
N ALA A 41 9.75 7.69 22.30
CA ALA A 41 9.64 6.23 22.22
C ALA A 41 8.85 5.78 20.98
N ARG A 42 7.76 6.49 20.65
CA ARG A 42 6.95 6.22 19.46
C ARG A 42 7.76 6.38 18.17
N GLU A 43 8.56 7.42 18.06
CA GLU A 43 9.45 7.64 16.93
C GLU A 43 10.47 6.51 16.78
N LEU A 44 11.16 6.16 17.86
CA LEU A 44 12.16 5.09 17.87
C LEU A 44 11.57 3.74 17.43
N VAL A 45 10.43 3.36 18.00
CA VAL A 45 9.75 2.11 17.61
C VAL A 45 9.30 2.16 16.16
N GLY A 46 8.81 3.31 15.67
CA GLY A 46 8.41 3.49 14.27
C GLY A 46 9.57 3.30 13.29
N ILE A 47 10.76 3.80 13.62
CA ILE A 47 11.98 3.58 12.83
C ILE A 47 12.35 2.09 12.83
N GLU A 48 12.32 1.43 13.98
CA GLU A 48 12.64 -0.01 14.10
C GLU A 48 11.68 -0.88 13.29
N GLN A 49 10.38 -0.56 13.26
CA GLN A 49 9.41 -1.28 12.43
C GLN A 49 9.62 -1.04 10.93
N SER A 50 10.09 0.16 10.55
CA SER A 50 10.22 0.57 9.15
C SER A 50 11.59 0.26 8.55
N ALA A 51 12.59 -0.12 9.36
CA ALA A 51 13.98 -0.30 8.95
C ALA A 51 14.17 -1.26 7.77
N GLY A 52 13.33 -2.31 7.65
CA GLY A 52 13.39 -3.27 6.54
C GLY A 52 12.61 -2.85 5.29
N SER A 53 11.67 -1.91 5.41
CA SER A 53 10.78 -1.52 4.30
C SER A 53 11.54 -0.85 3.15
N GLY A 54 12.56 -0.04 3.48
CA GLY A 54 13.40 0.64 2.48
C GLY A 54 14.43 -0.25 1.77
N LEU A 55 14.64 -1.49 2.23
CA LEU A 55 15.56 -2.45 1.60
C LEU A 55 14.85 -3.37 0.60
N LEU A 56 13.52 -3.25 0.46
CA LEU A 56 12.78 -4.02 -0.53
C LEU A 56 13.25 -3.61 -1.95
N PRO A 57 13.56 -4.58 -2.82
CA PRO A 57 13.93 -4.28 -4.20
C PRO A 57 12.78 -3.56 -4.89
N ASN A 58 13.09 -2.62 -5.77
CA ASN A 58 12.07 -1.93 -6.54
C ASN A 58 11.28 -2.98 -7.37
N PRO A 59 9.97 -3.16 -7.13
CA PRO A 59 9.15 -4.13 -7.87
C PRO A 59 9.08 -3.78 -9.37
N GLN A 60 9.45 -2.55 -9.74
CA GLN A 60 9.50 -2.08 -11.12
C GLN A 60 10.78 -2.46 -11.88
N THR A 61 11.83 -2.92 -11.18
CA THR A 61 13.07 -3.41 -11.80
C THR A 61 13.19 -4.93 -11.79
N HIS A 62 12.12 -5.65 -11.40
CA HIS A 62 12.10 -7.10 -11.43
C HIS A 62 11.89 -7.60 -12.88
N PRO A 63 12.54 -8.68 -13.33
CA PRO A 63 12.35 -9.22 -14.69
C PRO A 63 10.91 -9.69 -14.98
N GLU A 64 10.10 -9.91 -13.94
CA GLU A 64 8.66 -10.20 -14.09
C GLU A 64 7.75 -8.96 -13.96
N SER A 65 8.33 -7.77 -13.87
CA SER A 65 7.56 -6.52 -13.80
C SER A 65 6.76 -6.31 -15.08
N ALA A 66 5.52 -5.83 -14.93
CA ALA A 66 4.62 -5.50 -16.04
C ALA A 66 5.25 -4.56 -17.09
N ARG A 67 6.26 -3.77 -16.69
CA ARG A 67 7.02 -2.88 -17.58
C ARG A 67 7.95 -3.61 -18.55
N GLU A 68 8.52 -4.75 -18.15
CA GLU A 68 9.41 -5.56 -19.00
C GLU A 68 8.61 -6.52 -19.88
N SER A 69 7.47 -7.01 -19.39
CA SER A 69 6.59 -7.91 -20.15
C SER A 69 5.77 -7.20 -21.23
N GLY A 70 5.67 -5.86 -21.20
CA GLY A 70 4.93 -5.08 -22.22
C GLY A 70 3.44 -5.42 -22.30
N ILE A 71 2.92 -6.15 -21.29
CA ILE A 71 1.52 -6.54 -21.21
C ILE A 71 0.79 -5.41 -20.49
N GLU A 72 0.51 -4.34 -21.22
CA GLU A 72 -0.63 -3.50 -20.89
C GLU A 72 -1.89 -4.32 -21.20
N GLU A 73 -2.41 -5.04 -20.19
CA GLU A 73 -3.67 -5.77 -20.33
C GLU A 73 -4.74 -4.81 -20.84
N ALA A 74 -5.36 -5.15 -21.98
CA ALA A 74 -6.37 -4.33 -22.64
C ALA A 74 -7.54 -3.91 -21.72
N GLU A 75 -7.74 -4.60 -20.59
CA GLU A 75 -8.74 -4.29 -19.56
C GLU A 75 -8.48 -2.94 -18.84
N ILE A 76 -7.22 -2.48 -18.78
CA ILE A 76 -6.85 -1.18 -18.18
C ILE A 76 -7.33 -0.01 -19.06
N GLN A 77 -7.49 -0.24 -20.37
CA GLN A 77 -7.90 0.79 -21.33
C GLN A 77 -9.40 1.10 -21.25
N GLU A 78 -10.27 0.12 -20.94
CA GLU A 78 -11.72 0.34 -20.85
C GLU A 78 -12.12 1.33 -19.73
N ASN A 79 -11.30 1.49 -18.69
CA ASN A 79 -11.57 2.43 -17.59
C ASN A 79 -10.91 3.80 -17.79
N LEU A 80 -9.98 3.94 -18.75
CA LEU A 80 -9.41 5.22 -19.17
C LEU A 80 -10.48 5.94 -19.99
N GLY A 81 -11.31 6.72 -19.30
CA GLY A 81 -12.49 7.37 -19.85
C GLY A 81 -12.28 7.97 -21.24
N GLU A 82 -13.24 7.69 -22.14
CA GLU A 82 -13.36 8.34 -23.43
C GLU A 82 -13.58 9.85 -23.18
N PHE A 83 -12.57 10.66 -23.48
CA PHE A 83 -12.72 12.11 -23.45
C PHE A 83 -13.48 12.54 -24.70
N PRO A 84 -14.62 13.25 -24.57
CA PRO A 84 -15.29 13.82 -25.72
C PRO A 84 -14.45 14.97 -26.27
N ASP A 85 -13.54 14.69 -27.20
CA ASP A 85 -12.93 15.74 -28.00
C ASP A 85 -14.00 16.29 -28.95
N ARG A 86 -14.37 17.56 -28.77
CA ARG A 86 -15.42 18.23 -29.55
C ARG A 86 -15.06 18.46 -31.02
N PHE A 87 -13.94 17.95 -31.52
CA PHE A 87 -13.48 18.29 -32.87
C PHE A 87 -12.86 17.17 -33.71
N THR A 88 -12.71 15.94 -33.20
CA THR A 88 -12.23 14.83 -34.02
C THR A 88 -13.09 13.58 -33.92
N ASP A 89 -13.68 13.23 -35.07
CA ASP A 89 -14.20 11.92 -35.46
C ASP A 89 -13.04 10.90 -35.56
N GLN A 90 -12.24 10.77 -34.50
CA GLN A 90 -11.08 9.87 -34.43
C GLN A 90 -11.18 8.86 -33.28
N GLY A 91 -12.28 8.87 -32.52
CA GLY A 91 -12.62 7.79 -31.59
C GLY A 91 -12.97 6.46 -32.30
N GLU A 92 -13.17 6.47 -33.62
CA GLU A 92 -13.60 5.29 -34.38
C GLU A 92 -12.45 4.40 -34.86
N VAL A 93 -11.20 4.87 -34.80
CA VAL A 93 -10.05 4.07 -35.24
C VAL A 93 -9.61 3.16 -34.10
N GLN A 94 -10.00 1.89 -34.18
CA GLN A 94 -9.51 0.83 -33.30
C GLN A 94 -7.98 0.67 -33.47
N GLN A 95 -7.19 1.35 -32.64
CA GLN A 95 -5.72 1.38 -32.75
C GLN A 95 -5.06 0.06 -32.34
N THR A 96 -5.79 -0.83 -31.66
CA THR A 96 -5.28 -2.10 -31.13
C THR A 96 -6.14 -3.29 -31.57
N PRO A 97 -5.53 -4.47 -31.81
CA PRO A 97 -6.30 -5.68 -32.16
C PRO A 97 -7.24 -6.07 -31.02
N ILE A 98 -8.52 -6.29 -31.35
CA ILE A 98 -9.57 -6.63 -30.38
C ILE A 98 -9.23 -7.96 -29.68
N ALA A 99 -9.09 -7.92 -28.36
CA ALA A 99 -8.99 -9.11 -27.53
C ALA A 99 -10.32 -9.90 -27.61
N ARG A 100 -10.23 -11.18 -27.97
CA ARG A 100 -11.42 -12.05 -28.03
C ARG A 100 -11.91 -12.31 -26.62
N LYS A 101 -13.17 -11.94 -26.33
CA LYS A 101 -13.86 -12.22 -25.07
C LYS A 101 -13.87 -13.73 -24.82
N SER A 102 -13.04 -14.22 -23.89
CA SER A 102 -13.20 -15.56 -23.34
C SER A 102 -14.45 -15.58 -22.45
N PRO A 103 -15.34 -16.57 -22.59
CA PRO A 103 -16.56 -16.62 -21.80
C PRO A 103 -16.21 -16.82 -20.32
N ARG A 104 -16.61 -15.85 -19.49
CA ARG A 104 -16.52 -15.97 -18.03
C ARG A 104 -17.29 -17.22 -17.59
N ARG A 105 -16.57 -18.22 -17.10
CA ARG A 105 -17.13 -19.48 -16.58
C ARG A 105 -17.99 -19.16 -15.36
N ARG A 106 -19.31 -19.11 -15.54
CA ARG A 106 -20.28 -19.06 -14.43
C ARG A 106 -20.06 -20.30 -13.56
N LYS A 107 -19.63 -20.10 -12.30
CA LYS A 107 -19.62 -21.17 -11.30
C LYS A 107 -21.08 -21.47 -10.95
N THR A 108 -21.59 -22.61 -11.42
CA THR A 108 -22.88 -23.14 -10.98
C THR A 108 -22.75 -23.63 -9.54
N LEU A 109 -23.49 -23.00 -8.62
CA LEU A 109 -23.68 -23.46 -7.26
C LEU A 109 -24.64 -24.67 -7.30
N ALA A 110 -24.17 -25.85 -6.92
CA ALA A 110 -25.03 -27.03 -6.71
C ALA A 110 -25.62 -26.97 -5.29
N GLN A 111 -26.91 -27.31 -5.19
CA GLN A 111 -27.76 -27.33 -3.99
C GLN A 111 -27.31 -28.35 -2.95
#